data_AF-K1TET0-F1
#
_entry.id   AF-K1TET0-F1
#
_cell.length_a   1.000
_cell.length_b   1.000
_cell.length_c   1.000
_cell.angle_alpha   90.00
_cell.angle_beta   90.00
_cell.angle_gamma   90.00
#
_symmetry.space_group_name_H-M   'P 1'
#
loop_
_entity.id
_entity.type
_entity.pdbx_description
1 polymer ?
#
loop_
_entity_poly.entity_id
_entity_poly.type
_entity_poly.pdbx_seq_one_letter_code
_entity_poly.pdbx_strand_id
1 'polypeptide(L)' 'METEIIKIRPGEGPVSEEDEEKLRAAGAILQQGGLVAFPTETVYGLGGDALNPSS' A
#
# COMPACT_ATOMS: atom_id res chain seq x y z
N MET A 1 9.01 -15.70 -1.23
CA MET A 1 8.05 -14.60 -1.19
C MET A 1 8.12 -14.03 0.21
N GLU A 2 8.55 -12.79 0.35
CA GLU A 2 8.67 -12.09 1.63
C GLU A 2 7.47 -11.14 1.75
N THR A 3 6.87 -11.05 2.93
CA THR A 3 5.66 -10.24 3.15
C THR A 3 5.83 -9.45 4.43
N GLU A 4 5.72 -8.13 4.31
CA GLU A 4 5.77 -7.20 5.44
C GLU A 4 4.35 -6.73 5.77
N ILE A 5 4.03 -6.67 7.08
CA ILE A 5 2.74 -6.18 7.55
C ILE A 5 2.94 -4.78 8.12
N ILE A 6 2.33 -3.80 7.45
CA ILE A 6 2.40 -2.40 7.83
C ILE A 6 1.07 -1.98 8.46
N LYS A 7 1.10 -1.59 9.74
CA LYS A 7 -0.10 -1.13 10.45
C LYS A 7 -0.27 0.38 10.32
N ILE A 8 -1.36 0.77 9.69
CA ILE A 8 -1.82 2.16 9.53
C ILE A 8 -3.07 2.35 10.37
N ARG A 9 -3.19 3.47 11.09
CA ARG A 9 -4.37 3.76 11.91
C ARG A 9 -5.33 4.65 11.13
N PRO A 10 -6.56 4.20 10.83
CA PRO A 10 -7.56 5.09 10.25
C PRO A 10 -7.94 6.16 11.28
N GLY A 11 -8.00 7.42 10.85
CA GLY A 11 -8.40 8.55 11.68
C GLY A 11 -9.24 9.55 10.88
N GLU A 12 -10.08 10.33 11.56
CA GLU A 12 -10.98 11.33 10.95
C GLU A 12 -10.26 12.65 10.57
N GLY A 13 -8.92 12.65 10.54
CA GLY A 13 -8.08 13.81 10.29
C GLY A 13 -7.02 13.56 9.22
N PRO A 14 -6.09 14.51 9.02
CA PRO A 14 -4.97 14.30 8.10
C PRO A 14 -4.15 13.07 8.52
N VAL A 15 -3.63 12.35 7.53
CA VAL A 15 -2.73 11.21 7.75
C VAL A 15 -1.52 11.70 8.56
N SER A 16 -1.15 10.95 9.60
CA SER A 16 0.03 11.29 10.39
C SER A 16 1.31 11.14 9.56
N GLU A 17 2.37 11.91 9.88
CA GLU A 17 3.64 11.81 9.15
C GLU A 17 4.19 10.37 9.13
N GLU A 18 4.08 9.64 10.25
CA GLU A 18 4.47 8.23 10.37
C GLU A 18 3.67 7.33 9.42
N ASP A 19 2.35 7.52 9.34
CA ASP A 19 1.50 6.73 8.43
C ASP A 19 1.70 7.14 6.97
N GLU A 20 2.06 8.39 6.69
CA GLU A 20 2.42 8.83 5.35
C GLU A 20 3.70 8.15 4.86
N GLU A 21 4.72 8.02 5.71
CA GLU A 21 5.95 7.27 5.38
C GLU A 21 5.66 5.80 5.08
N LYS A 22 4.78 5.16 5.85
CA LYS A 22 4.29 3.80 5.61
C LYS A 22 3.59 3.65 4.26
N LEU A 23 2.73 4.61 3.91
CA LEU A 23 2.07 4.65 2.61
C LEU A 23 3.09 4.85 1.48
N ARG A 24 4.11 5.70 1.67
CA ARG A 24 5.21 5.87 0.70
C ARG A 24 5.98 4.55 0.49
N ALA A 25 6.25 3.80 1.56
CA ALA A 25 6.90 2.49 1.45
C ALA A 25 6.06 1.50 0.61
N ALA A 26 4.75 1.43 0.84
CA ALA A 26 3.85 0.62 0.02
C ALA A 26 3.83 1.08 -1.46
N GLY A 27 3.83 2.39 -1.71
CA GLY A 27 3.93 2.94 -3.07
C GLY A 27 5.24 2.56 -3.78
N ALA A 28 6.35 2.55 -3.04
CA ALA A 28 7.65 2.13 -3.58
C ALA A 28 7.65 0.64 -3.97
N ILE A 29 6.96 -0.22 -3.23
CA ILE A 29 6.80 -1.64 -3.58
C ILE A 29 6.06 -1.77 -4.91
N LEU A 30 4.97 -1.02 -5.12
CA LEU A 30 4.22 -1.03 -6.39
C LEU A 30 5.11 -0.58 -7.56
N GLN A 31 5.85 0.52 -7.41
CA GLN A 31 6.76 1.04 -8.44
C GLN A 31 7.89 0.08 -8.81
N GLN A 32 8.27 -0.83 -7.91
CA GLN A 32 9.28 -1.86 -8.14
C GLN A 32 8.69 -3.14 -8.76
N GLY A 33 7.41 -3.14 -9.13
CA GLY A 33 6.71 -4.31 -9.67
C GLY A 33 6.24 -5.31 -8.60
N GLY A 34 6.25 -4.90 -7.34
CA GLY A 34 5.71 -5.69 -6.24
C GLY A 34 4.19 -5.58 -6.10
N LEU A 35 3.65 -6.31 -5.13
CA LEU A 35 2.22 -6.33 -4.83
C LEU A 35 1.94 -5.79 -3.43
N VAL A 36 0.81 -5.09 -3.27
CA VAL A 36 0.35 -4.56 -1.99
C VAL A 36 -1.11 -4.97 -1.76
N ALA A 37 -1.40 -5.58 -0.61
CA ALA A 37 -2.76 -5.81 -0.15
C ALA A 37 -3.23 -4.62 0.71
N PHE A 38 -4.41 -4.06 0.43
CA PHE A 38 -4.93 -2.89 1.14
C PHE A 38 -6.45 -2.99 1.37
N PRO A 39 -6.97 -2.43 2.49
CA PRO A 39 -8.40 -2.45 2.77
C PRO A 39 -9.19 -1.51 1.85
N THR A 40 -10.43 -1.86 1.54
CA THR A 40 -11.42 -0.97 0.91
C THR A 40 -12.75 -1.05 1.68
N GLU A 41 -13.78 -0.30 1.25
CA GLU A 41 -15.11 -0.36 1.86
C GLU A 41 -15.75 -1.76 1.76
N THR A 42 -15.48 -2.50 0.69
CA THR A 42 -16.13 -3.79 0.42
C THR A 42 -15.25 -4.98 0.77
N VAL A 43 -14.05 -5.04 0.22
CA VAL A 43 -13.10 -6.16 0.41
C VAL A 43 -11.66 -5.66 0.44
N TYR A 44 -10.72 -6.53 0.80
CA TYR A 44 -9.31 -6.25 0.56
C TYR A 44 -9.00 -6.33 -0.94
N GLY A 45 -8.27 -5.33 -1.44
CA GLY A 45 -7.70 -5.33 -2.78
C GLY A 45 -6.26 -5.83 -2.75
N LEU A 46 -5.83 -6.48 -3.83
CA LEU A 46 -4.42 -6.76 -4.11
C LEU A 46 -4.02 -5.93 -5.33
N GLY A 47 -3.14 -4.95 -5.15
CA GLY A 47 -2.71 -4.00 -6.18
C GLY A 47 -1.28 -4.26 -6.65
N GLY A 48 -1.06 -3.97 -7.94
CA GLY A 48 0.25 -3.84 -8.60
C GLY A 48 0.27 -2.54 -9.42
N ASP A 49 1.40 -2.20 -10.03
CA ASP A 49 1.47 -1.03 -10.91
C ASP A 49 0.70 -1.28 -12.23
N ALA A 50 -0.45 -0.64 -12.36
CA ALA A 50 -1.33 -0.78 -13.52
C ALA A 50 -0.73 -0.20 -14.83
N LEU A 51 0.31 0.63 -14.73
CA LEU A 51 1.02 1.17 -15.90
C LEU A 51 2.22 0.31 -16.31
N ASN A 52 2.59 -0.69 -15.51
CA ASN A 52 3.68 -1.61 -15.81
C ASN A 52 3.12 -2.96 -16.33
N PRO A 53 3.09 -3.17 -17.66
CA PRO A 53 2.54 -4.39 -18.26
C PRO A 53 3.41 -5.63 -18.02
N SER A 54 4.61 -5.48 -17.46
CA SER A 54 5.57 -6.56 -17.21
C SER A 54 5.57 -7.04 -15.75
N SER A 55 4.72 -6.45 -14.90
CA SER A 55 4.54 -6.85 -13.50
C SER A 55 3.86 -8.22 -13.37
#